data_AF-A0AA96MKU4-F1
#
_entry.id   AF-A0AA96MKU4-F1
#
_cell.length_a   1.000
_cell.length_b   1.000
_cell.length_c   1.000
_cell.angle_alpha   90.00
_cell.angle_beta   90.00
_cell.angle_gamma   90.00
#
_symmetry.space_group_name_H-M   'P 1'
#
loop_
_entity.id
_entity.type
_entity.pdbx_description
1 polymer ?
#
loop_
_entity_poly.entity_id
_entity_poly.type
_entity_poly.pdbx_seq_one_letter_code
_entity_poly.pdbx_strand_id
1 'polypeptide(L)'
;MKKKTRKLLLRKYAVILLLSLFSLLYLYLGDWLFGYGLGNISYIVDYLLYTASEKLAAAVLVLCLLVPDAVYWIRGSQPGRGAEK
;
A
#
# COMPACT_ATOMS: atom_id res chain seq x y z
N MET A 1 1.82 -21.17 10.59
CA MET A 1 0.74 -20.59 9.76
C MET A 1 0.39 -21.57 8.64
N LYS A 2 -0.90 -21.89 8.44
CA LYS A 2 -1.33 -22.83 7.37
C LYS A 2 -0.90 -22.29 5.99
N LYS A 3 -0.50 -23.18 5.06
CA LYS A 3 -0.08 -22.81 3.69
C LYS A 3 -1.11 -21.93 2.97
N LYS A 4 -2.41 -22.20 3.20
CA LYS A 4 -3.54 -21.42 2.68
C LYS A 4 -3.51 -19.94 3.11
N THR A 5 -3.25 -19.68 4.39
CA THR A 5 -3.18 -18.33 4.95
C THR A 5 -1.99 -17.55 4.40
N ARG A 6 -0.82 -18.20 4.25
CA ARG A 6 0.37 -17.56 3.66
C ARG A 6 0.11 -17.12 2.22
N LYS A 7 -0.51 -18.00 1.42
CA LYS A 7 -0.89 -17.70 0.03
C LYS A 7 -1.88 -16.53 -0.04
N LEU A 8 -2.81 -16.44 0.92
CA LEU A 8 -3.79 -15.36 0.97
C LEU A 8 -3.16 -14.00 1.31
N LEU A 9 -2.21 -13.95 2.26
CA LEU A 9 -1.44 -12.73 2.55
C LEU A 9 -0.59 -12.29 1.35
N LEU A 10 0.12 -13.22 0.71
CA LEU A 10 0.90 -12.90 -0.50
C LEU A 10 0.00 -12.36 -1.62
N ARG A 11 -1.19 -12.95 -1.82
CA ARG A 11 -2.16 -12.46 -2.81
C ARG A 11 -2.66 -11.06 -2.45
N LYS A 12 -2.97 -10.79 -1.17
CA LYS A 12 -3.35 -9.45 -0.70
C LYS A 12 -2.30 -8.42 -1.10
N TYR A 13 -1.03 -8.66 -0.75
CA TYR A 13 0.05 -7.71 -1.04
C TYR A 13 0.36 -7.58 -2.54
N ALA A 14 0.25 -8.68 -3.30
CA ALA A 14 0.39 -8.62 -4.76
C ALA A 14 -0.71 -7.76 -5.40
N VAL A 15 -1.96 -7.89 -4.95
CA VAL A 15 -3.07 -7.05 -5.43
C VAL A 15 -2.87 -5.59 -5.04
N ILE A 16 -2.46 -5.30 -3.80
CA ILE A 16 -2.16 -3.92 -3.36
C ILE A 16 -1.07 -3.31 -4.25
N LEU A 17 0.04 -4.03 -4.45
CA LEU A 17 1.15 -3.56 -5.29
C LEU A 17 0.71 -3.30 -6.73
N LEU A 18 -0.08 -4.19 -7.31
CA LEU A 18 -0.58 -4.06 -8.67
C LEU A 18 -1.55 -2.87 -8.81
N LEU A 19 -2.43 -2.67 -7.84
CA LEU A 19 -3.32 -1.49 -7.82
C LEU A 19 -2.51 -0.19 -7.66
N SER A 20 -1.54 -0.15 -6.75
CA SER A 20 -0.66 1.01 -6.58
C SER A 20 0.13 1.33 -7.86
N LEU A 21 0.62 0.31 -8.55
CA LEU A 21 1.30 0.49 -9.84
C LEU A 21 0.36 1.07 -10.89
N PHE A 22 -0.87 0.55 -11.01
CA PHE A 22 -1.85 1.10 -11.95
C PHE A 22 -2.27 2.52 -11.60
N SER A 23 -2.42 2.87 -10.33
CA SER A 23 -2.68 4.24 -9.91
C SER A 23 -1.54 5.18 -10.31
N LEU A 24 -0.28 4.76 -10.13
CA LEU A 24 0.88 5.56 -10.57
C LEU A 24 0.93 5.69 -12.09
N LEU A 25 0.75 4.59 -12.84
CA LEU A 25 0.71 4.62 -14.30
C LEU A 25 -0.40 5.53 -14.82
N TYR A 26 -1.56 5.54 -14.16
CA TYR A 26 -2.67 6.43 -14.51
C TYR A 26 -2.29 7.90 -14.32
N LEU A 27 -1.61 8.25 -13.22
CA LEU A 27 -1.11 9.61 -13.00
C LEU A 27 -0.08 10.01 -14.05
N TYR A 28 0.92 9.16 -14.32
CA TYR A 28 1.91 9.40 -15.37
C TYR A 28 1.28 9.52 -16.76
N LEU A 29 0.24 8.73 -17.06
CA LEU A 29 -0.49 8.82 -18.31
C LEU A 29 -1.21 10.17 -18.43
N GLY A 30 -1.84 10.64 -17.35
CA GLY A 30 -2.44 11.97 -17.30
C GLY A 30 -1.39 13.07 -17.51
N ASP A 31 -0.28 13.02 -16.78
CA ASP A 31 0.82 13.97 -16.94
C ASP A 31 1.38 14.01 -18.35
N TRP A 32 1.48 12.86 -19.01
CA TRP A 32 1.90 12.77 -20.40
C TRP A 32 0.84 13.33 -21.37
N LEU A 33 -0.44 12.98 -21.20
CA LEU A 33 -1.54 13.43 -22.07
C LEU A 33 -1.68 14.96 -22.09
N PHE A 34 -1.45 15.60 -20.94
CA PHE A 34 -1.57 17.06 -20.78
C PHE A 34 -0.23 17.80 -20.87
N GLY A 35 0.89 17.09 -21.09
CA GLY A 35 2.20 17.71 -21.31
C GLY A 35 2.88 18.26 -20.05
N TYR A 36 2.49 17.83 -18.85
CA TYR A 36 3.06 18.29 -17.57
C TYR A 36 4.46 17.70 -17.27
N GLY A 37 4.87 16.63 -17.98
CA GLY A 37 6.18 15.99 -17.83
C GLY A 37 6.33 15.16 -16.53
N LEU A 38 7.44 14.42 -16.41
CA LEU A 38 7.66 13.46 -15.31
C LEU A 38 7.87 14.11 -13.93
N GLY A 39 8.16 15.41 -13.87
CA GLY A 39 8.39 16.14 -12.62
C GLY A 39 7.11 16.54 -11.87
N ASN A 40 5.95 16.47 -12.53
CA ASN A 40 4.67 16.91 -11.96
C ASN A 40 4.20 16.02 -10.80
N ILE A 41 4.59 14.75 -10.77
CA ILE A 41 4.25 13.85 -9.66
C ILE A 41 4.81 14.32 -8.32
N SER A 42 6.03 14.88 -8.28
CA SER A 42 6.56 15.44 -7.03
C SER A 42 5.70 16.60 -6.54
N TYR A 43 5.23 17.44 -7.47
CA TYR A 43 4.32 18.54 -7.16
C TYR A 43 2.96 18.04 -6.66
N ILE A 44 2.39 17.01 -7.29
CA ILE A 44 1.15 16.36 -6.85
C ILE A 44 1.32 15.75 -5.45
N VAL A 45 2.45 15.10 -5.18
CA VAL A 45 2.73 14.50 -3.86
C VAL A 45 2.82 15.57 -2.77
N ASP A 46 3.47 16.69 -3.05
CA ASP A 46 3.49 17.83 -2.13
C ASP A 46 2.11 18.48 -1.99
N TYR A 47 1.23 18.39 -2.98
CA TYR A 47 -0.16 18.84 -2.83
C TYR A 47 -1.00 17.85 -1.99
N LEU A 48 -0.75 16.54 -2.12
CA LEU A 48 -1.52 15.49 -1.44
C LEU A 48 -1.14 15.32 0.03
N LEU A 49 0.14 15.48 0.33
CA LEU A 49 0.72 15.38 1.67
C LEU A 49 1.60 16.60 1.89
N TYR A 50 0.98 17.75 2.11
CA TYR A 50 1.65 19.04 2.13
C TYR A 50 2.57 19.21 3.33
N THR A 51 2.08 18.83 4.51
CA THR A 51 2.79 19.01 5.77
C THR A 51 3.59 17.77 6.16
N ALA A 52 4.65 17.97 6.94
CA ALA A 52 5.41 16.88 7.53
C ALA A 52 4.52 15.97 8.42
N SER A 53 3.52 16.55 9.09
CA SER A 53 2.52 15.81 9.86
C SER A 53 1.66 14.88 9.00
N GLU A 54 1.24 15.31 7.82
CA GLU A 54 0.46 14.47 6.89
C GLU A 54 1.31 13.33 6.33
N LYS A 55 2.56 13.63 5.92
CA LYS A 55 3.52 12.62 5.47
C LYS A 55 3.77 11.57 6.57
N LEU A 56 3.93 12.01 7.82
CA LEU A 56 4.14 11.12 8.97
C LEU A 56 2.88 10.31 9.30
N ALA A 57 1.70 10.93 9.30
CA ALA A 57 0.43 10.24 9.53
C ALA A 57 0.18 9.14 8.48
N ALA A 58 0.42 9.45 7.20
CA ALA A 58 0.33 8.47 6.12
C ALA A 58 1.30 7.29 6.33
N ALA A 59 2.55 7.57 6.73
CA ALA A 59 3.53 6.53 7.04
C ALA A 59 3.08 5.64 8.23
N VAL A 60 2.54 6.24 9.30
CA VAL A 60 2.01 5.50 10.45
C VAL A 60 0.83 4.61 10.03
N LEU A 61 -0.09 5.10 9.20
CA LEU A 61 -1.21 4.30 8.70
C LEU A 61 -0.74 3.09 7.88
N VAL A 62 0.27 3.27 7.03
CA VAL A 62 0.88 2.17 6.27
C VAL A 62 1.54 1.16 7.23
N LEU A 63 2.23 1.63 8.27
CA LEU A 63 2.81 0.74 9.29
C LEU A 63 1.73 -0.02 10.07
N CYS A 64 0.61 0.61 10.41
CA CYS A 64 -0.52 -0.08 11.04
C CYS A 64 -1.09 -1.21 10.18
N LEU A 65 -0.96 -1.12 8.85
CA LEU A 65 -1.37 -2.19 7.93
C LEU A 65 -0.31 -3.30 7.82
N LEU A 66 0.98 -2.94 7.77
CA LEU A 66 2.08 -3.88 7.52
C LEU A 66 2.57 -4.61 8.78
N VAL A 67 2.73 -3.88 9.89
CA VAL A 67 3.36 -4.39 11.12
C VAL A 67 2.61 -5.58 11.70
N PRO A 68 1.28 -5.56 11.87
CA PRO A 68 0.56 -6.71 12.42
C PRO A 68 0.74 -7.96 11.55
N ASP A 69 0.61 -7.81 10.23
CA ASP A 69 0.76 -8.92 9.28
C ASP A 69 2.19 -9.49 9.28
N ALA A 70 3.20 -8.64 9.36
CA ALA A 70 4.60 -9.06 9.47
C ALA A 70 4.87 -9.82 10.79
N VAL A 71 4.36 -9.31 11.92
CA VAL A 71 4.48 -9.98 13.23
C VAL A 71 3.81 -11.34 13.20
N TYR A 72 2.60 -11.46 12.63
CA TYR A 72 1.90 -12.74 12.51
C TYR A 72 2.60 -13.71 11.55
N TRP A 73 3.21 -13.20 10.48
CA TRP A 73 3.99 -14.02 9.56
C TRP A 73 5.21 -14.66 10.24
N ILE A 74 5.94 -13.86 11.03
CA ILE A 74 7.14 -14.29 11.77
C ILE A 74 6.77 -15.22 12.92
N ARG A 75 5.80 -14.85 13.76
CA ARG A 75 5.36 -15.68 14.90
C ARG A 75 4.68 -16.97 14.46
N GLY A 76 4.22 -17.05 13.21
CA GLY A 76 3.56 -18.24 12.66
C GLY A 76 2.18 -18.53 13.25
N SER A 77 1.74 -17.76 14.24
CA SER A 77 0.40 -17.74 14.82
C SER A 77 -0.40 -16.61 14.19
N GLN A 78 -1.54 -16.92 13.58
CA GLN A 78 -2.55 -15.91 13.28
C GLN A 78 -3.68 -16.13 14.29
N PRO A 79 -4.19 -15.10 15.00
CA PRO A 79 -5.44 -15.25 15.73
C PRO A 79 -6.49 -15.70 14.72
N GLY A 80 -7.23 -16.76 15.04
CA GLY A 80 -8.25 -17.30 14.15
C GLY A 80 -9.15 -16.18 13.68
N ARG A 81 -9.27 -15.98 12.36
CA ARG A 81 -10.30 -15.08 11.82
C ARG A 81 -11.64 -15.66 12.28
N GLY A 82 -12.31 -14.98 13.21
CA GLY A 82 -13.61 -15.41 13.74
C GLY A 82 -14.70 -15.60 12.68
N ALA A 83 -14.46 -15.12 11.45
CA ALA A 83 -15.30 -15.32 10.27
C ALA A 83 -15.07 -16.66 9.52
N GLU A 84 -14.23 -17.57 10.04
CA GLU A 84 -14.09 -18.95 9.52
C GLU A 84 -14.94 -19.98 10.31
N LYS A 85 -15.94 -19.55 11.09
CA LYS A 85 -16.97 -20.44 11.66
C LYS A 85 -18.25 -20.40 10.84
#